data_AF-A0A5R2MXW4-F1
#
_entry.id   AF-A0A5R2MXW4-F1
#
_cell.length_a   1.000
_cell.length_b   1.000
_cell.length_c   1.000
_cell.angle_alpha   90.00
_cell.angle_beta   90.00
_cell.angle_gamma   90.00
#
_symmetry.space_group_name_H-M   'P 1'
#
loop_
_entity.id
_entity.type
_entity.pdbx_description
1 polymer ?
#
loop_
_entity_poly.entity_id
_entity_poly.type
_entity_poly.pdbx_seq_one_letter_code
_entity_poly.pdbx_strand_id
1 'polypeptide(L)'
;EHLAEGNKPREKWRIGTEHEKFPFYVDGNAPVPYGGERGIRAILEGMQNKLGWDPIIDDGRIIGLVEPTGQGAISLEPGGQFELSGAPLETIHQTCREGNAHLA
;
A
#
# COMPACT_ATOMS: atom_id res chain seq x y z
N GLU A 1 -12.01 25.08 -10.28
CA GLU A 1 -10.60 25.40 -10.60
C GLU A 1 -9.63 24.30 -10.14
N HIS A 2 -9.71 23.79 -8.90
CA HIS A 2 -8.80 22.74 -8.37
C HIS A 2 -8.54 21.51 -9.29
N LEU A 3 -9.59 20.93 -9.91
CA LEU A 3 -9.40 19.79 -10.84
C LEU A 3 -8.54 20.14 -12.06
N ALA A 4 -8.59 21.39 -12.53
CA ALA A 4 -7.82 21.82 -13.69
C ALA A 4 -6.31 21.93 -13.39
N GLU A 5 -5.92 22.03 -12.12
CA GLU A 5 -4.51 22.00 -11.68
C GLU A 5 -3.88 20.61 -11.92
N GLY A 6 -4.71 19.57 -12.11
CA GLY A 6 -4.25 18.22 -12.43
C GLY A 6 -3.69 18.06 -13.85
N ASN A 7 -4.00 18.99 -14.77
CA ASN A 7 -3.56 18.92 -16.17
C ASN A 7 -2.02 18.91 -16.27
N LYS A 8 -1.48 17.96 -17.03
CA LYS A 8 -0.05 17.77 -17.22
C LYS A 8 0.25 17.61 -18.72
N PRO A 9 1.35 18.21 -19.22
CA PRO A 9 1.79 17.94 -20.59
C PRO A 9 2.25 16.48 -20.69
N ARG A 10 2.28 15.94 -21.92
CA ARG A 10 2.45 14.50 -22.18
C ARG A 10 3.73 13.93 -21.55
N GLU A 11 4.81 14.68 -21.54
CA GLU A 11 6.10 14.31 -20.94
C GLU A 11 6.04 14.12 -19.41
N LYS A 12 5.02 14.69 -18.76
CA LYS A 12 4.75 14.53 -17.31
C LYS A 12 3.68 13.49 -17.00
N TRP A 13 3.15 12.78 -18.00
CA TRP A 13 2.23 11.68 -17.76
C TRP A 13 2.95 10.51 -17.09
N ARG A 14 2.26 9.86 -16.16
CA ARG A 14 2.76 8.74 -15.36
C ARG A 14 1.66 7.70 -15.18
N ILE A 15 2.04 6.51 -14.73
CA ILE A 15 1.18 5.37 -14.46
C ILE A 15 1.29 5.08 -12.97
N GLY A 16 0.21 5.35 -12.22
CA GLY A 16 0.02 4.80 -10.88
C GLY A 16 -0.74 3.48 -11.00
N THR A 17 -0.46 2.53 -10.10
CA THR A 17 -1.18 1.25 -10.09
C THR A 17 -1.46 0.84 -8.66
N GLU A 18 -2.71 0.50 -8.42
CA GLU A 18 -3.21 0.07 -7.13
C GLU A 18 -3.67 -1.38 -7.22
N HIS A 19 -3.45 -2.15 -6.15
CA HIS A 19 -4.00 -3.48 -6.05
C HIS A 19 -4.26 -3.91 -4.61
N GLU A 20 -5.45 -4.45 -4.41
CA GLU A 20 -5.90 -5.01 -3.15
C GLU A 20 -5.64 -6.51 -3.08
N LYS A 21 -5.34 -7.00 -1.89
CA LYS A 21 -5.08 -8.41 -1.59
C LYS A 21 -5.89 -8.81 -0.38
N PHE A 22 -6.34 -10.05 -0.31
CA PHE A 22 -7.05 -10.59 0.86
C PHE A 22 -6.09 -11.40 1.74
N PRO A 23 -5.71 -10.91 2.93
CA PRO A 23 -4.97 -11.73 3.88
C PRO A 23 -5.89 -12.79 4.49
N PHE A 24 -5.44 -14.04 4.51
CA PHE A 24 -6.16 -15.15 5.13
C PHE A 24 -5.20 -16.06 5.88
N TYR A 25 -5.71 -16.76 6.89
CA TYR A 25 -4.96 -17.81 7.57
C TYR A 25 -4.90 -19.07 6.70
N VAL A 26 -3.70 -19.57 6.43
CA VAL A 26 -3.49 -20.79 5.65
C VAL A 26 -4.14 -22.03 6.29
N ASP A 27 -4.30 -22.00 7.62
CA ASP A 27 -5.09 -22.97 8.36
C ASP A 27 -6.55 -22.48 8.43
N GLY A 28 -7.41 -23.05 7.58
CA GLY A 28 -8.85 -22.81 7.60
C GLY A 28 -9.36 -21.63 6.76
N ASN A 29 -8.49 -20.89 6.08
CA ASN A 29 -8.84 -19.78 5.16
C ASN A 29 -9.68 -18.66 5.80
N ALA A 30 -9.63 -18.54 7.12
CA ALA A 30 -10.33 -17.48 7.82
C ALA A 30 -9.69 -16.11 7.51
N PRO A 31 -10.49 -15.03 7.44
CA PRO A 31 -9.97 -13.67 7.25
C PRO A 31 -9.07 -13.26 8.42
N VAL A 32 -8.07 -12.43 8.14
CA VAL A 32 -7.15 -11.92 9.17
C VAL A 32 -7.80 -10.72 9.88
N PRO A 33 -8.05 -10.77 11.21
CA PRO A 33 -8.56 -9.64 11.97
C PRO A 33 -7.50 -8.53 12.09
N TYR A 34 -7.92 -7.32 12.43
CA TYR A 34 -6.98 -6.23 12.64
C TYR A 34 -5.96 -6.50 13.77
N GLY A 35 -6.47 -6.91 14.95
CA GLY A 35 -5.65 -7.16 16.15
C GLY A 35 -5.25 -8.61 16.33
N GLY A 36 -4.46 -8.87 17.39
CA GLY A 36 -3.93 -10.18 17.72
C GLY A 36 -2.49 -10.38 17.24
N GLU A 37 -1.82 -11.41 17.75
CA GLU A 37 -0.40 -11.69 17.47
C GLU A 37 -0.12 -11.92 15.96
N ARG A 38 -1.12 -12.43 15.23
CA ARG A 38 -1.05 -12.69 13.79
C ARG A 38 -2.11 -11.90 13.00
N GLY A 39 -2.43 -10.69 13.46
CA GLY A 39 -3.40 -9.79 12.83
C GLY A 39 -2.79 -8.84 11.78
N ILE A 40 -3.62 -8.01 11.13
CA ILE A 40 -3.18 -7.00 10.16
C ILE A 40 -2.16 -6.03 10.76
N ARG A 41 -2.34 -5.62 12.03
CA ARG A 41 -1.38 -4.77 12.73
C ARG A 41 0.04 -5.37 12.72
N ALA A 42 0.16 -6.67 12.99
CA ALA A 42 1.44 -7.35 12.99
C ALA A 42 2.08 -7.38 11.60
N ILE A 43 1.27 -7.49 10.54
CA ILE A 43 1.74 -7.40 9.16
C ILE A 43 2.28 -5.99 8.87
N LEU A 44 1.54 -4.93 9.23
CA LEU A 44 1.96 -3.55 9.03
C LEU A 44 3.25 -3.21 9.79
N GLU A 45 3.34 -3.57 11.08
CA GLU A 45 4.56 -3.37 11.88
C GLU A 45 5.75 -4.17 11.31
N GLY A 46 5.50 -5.39 10.82
CA GLY A 46 6.49 -6.19 10.12
C GLY A 46 7.01 -5.54 8.84
N MET A 47 6.12 -4.97 8.02
CA MET A 47 6.49 -4.24 6.81
C MET A 47 7.19 -2.92 7.13
N GLN A 48 6.75 -2.20 8.15
CA GLN A 48 7.40 -0.99 8.65
C GLN A 48 8.89 -1.26 8.96
N ASN A 49 9.15 -2.31 9.73
CA ASN A 49 10.51 -2.69 10.12
C ASN A 49 11.39 -3.11 8.93
N LYS A 50 10.80 -3.76 7.91
CA LYS A 50 11.52 -4.20 6.71
C LYS A 50 11.81 -3.05 5.72
N LEU A 51 10.84 -2.17 5.54
CA LEU A 51 10.86 -1.13 4.51
C LEU A 51 11.40 0.20 5.03
N GLY A 52 11.34 0.44 6.34
CA GLY A 52 11.66 1.73 6.95
C GLY A 52 10.65 2.82 6.58
N TRP A 53 9.42 2.45 6.25
CA TRP A 53 8.34 3.38 5.89
C TRP A 53 7.69 3.98 7.12
N ASP A 54 7.11 5.17 6.97
CA ASP A 54 6.49 5.89 8.07
C ASP A 54 5.06 5.41 8.30
N PRO A 55 4.62 5.24 9.56
CA PRO A 55 3.29 4.72 9.85
C PRO A 55 2.22 5.79 9.68
N ILE A 56 1.11 5.41 9.07
CA ILE A 56 -0.12 6.21 9.06
C ILE A 56 -0.94 5.77 10.27
N ILE A 57 -1.20 6.71 11.19
CA ILE A 57 -1.90 6.45 12.46
C ILE A 57 -3.28 7.11 12.44
N ASP A 58 -4.31 6.33 12.77
CA ASP A 58 -5.66 6.82 13.05
C ASP A 58 -6.20 6.18 14.34
N ASP A 59 -6.79 6.96 15.22
CA ASP A 59 -7.25 6.55 16.57
C ASP A 59 -6.23 5.65 17.33
N GLY A 60 -4.95 6.03 17.28
CA GLY A 60 -3.85 5.30 17.92
C GLY A 60 -3.52 3.94 17.30
N ARG A 61 -4.08 3.63 16.13
CA ARG A 61 -3.88 2.38 15.38
C ARG A 61 -3.11 2.66 14.10
N ILE A 62 -2.15 1.80 13.77
CA ILE A 62 -1.49 1.82 12.47
C ILE A 62 -2.48 1.30 11.42
N ILE A 63 -2.79 2.12 10.43
CA ILE A 63 -3.76 1.79 9.36
C ILE A 63 -3.11 1.75 7.98
N GLY A 64 -1.81 2.02 7.90
CA GLY A 64 -1.07 2.04 6.65
C GLY A 64 0.37 2.45 6.86
N LEU A 65 1.12 2.48 5.75
CA LEU A 65 2.49 2.94 5.68
C LEU A 65 2.63 3.89 4.50
N VAL A 66 3.44 4.93 4.63
CA VAL A 66 3.81 5.80 3.53
C VAL A 66 5.32 5.72 3.30
N GLU A 67 5.71 5.57 2.05
CA GLU A 67 7.11 5.61 1.66
C GLU A 67 7.70 6.99 1.99
N PRO A 68 8.96 7.12 2.45
CA PRO A 68 9.54 8.41 2.80
C PRO A 68 9.53 9.48 1.68
N THR A 69 9.46 9.08 0.40
CA THR A 69 9.35 10.04 -0.71
C THR A 69 7.90 10.48 -0.98
N GLY A 70 6.91 9.83 -0.34
CA GLY A 70 5.49 10.07 -0.49
C GLY A 70 4.91 9.57 -1.81
N GLN A 71 5.65 8.75 -2.56
CA GLN A 71 5.21 8.27 -3.88
C GLN A 71 4.46 6.95 -3.78
N GLY A 72 4.82 6.07 -2.85
CA GLY A 72 4.07 4.84 -2.56
C GLY A 72 3.40 4.86 -1.19
N ALA A 73 2.30 4.11 -1.06
CA ALA A 73 1.63 3.88 0.21
C ALA A 73 1.07 2.45 0.30
N ILE A 74 0.95 1.97 1.53
CA ILE A 74 0.18 0.79 1.90
C ILE A 74 -1.01 1.27 2.72
N SER A 75 -2.20 0.84 2.35
CA SER A 75 -3.48 1.22 2.95
C SER A 75 -4.30 -0.03 3.26
N LEU A 76 -5.33 0.16 4.11
CA LEU A 76 -6.33 -0.85 4.41
C LEU A 76 -7.69 -0.40 3.91
N GLU A 77 -8.36 -1.30 3.21
CA GLU A 77 -9.77 -1.15 2.88
C GLU A 77 -10.67 -1.61 4.03
N PRO A 78 -11.99 -1.28 4.02
CA PRO A 78 -12.88 -1.53 5.17
C PRO A 78 -12.94 -2.98 5.66
N GLY A 79 -12.65 -3.96 4.78
CA GLY A 79 -12.63 -5.39 5.11
C GLY A 79 -11.25 -5.93 5.53
N GLY A 80 -10.24 -5.07 5.65
CA GLY A 80 -8.86 -5.46 5.93
C GLY A 80 -8.10 -5.95 4.70
N GLN A 81 -8.60 -5.66 3.48
CA GLN A 81 -7.83 -5.87 2.27
C GLN A 81 -6.58 -5.00 2.32
N PHE A 82 -5.47 -5.60 1.91
CA PHE A 82 -4.17 -4.99 1.98
C PHE A 82 -3.84 -4.39 0.62
N GLU A 83 -3.77 -3.07 0.57
CA GLU A 83 -3.55 -2.33 -0.67
C GLU A 83 -2.09 -1.88 -0.79
N LEU A 84 -1.58 -1.86 -2.02
CA LEU A 84 -0.48 -0.99 -2.41
C LEU A 84 -1.04 0.10 -3.32
N SER A 85 -0.82 1.36 -2.97
CA SER A 85 -0.89 2.49 -3.90
C SER A 85 0.51 2.80 -4.40
N GLY A 86 0.77 2.44 -5.66
CA GLY A 86 2.11 2.53 -6.27
C GLY A 86 2.49 3.93 -6.73
N ALA A 87 3.80 4.15 -6.88
CA ALA A 87 4.35 5.41 -7.35
C ALA A 87 3.89 5.76 -8.77
N PRO A 88 3.85 7.07 -9.12
CA PRO A 88 3.61 7.50 -10.49
C PRO A 88 4.83 7.21 -11.37
N LEU A 89 4.82 6.09 -12.10
CA LEU A 89 5.95 5.59 -12.88
C LEU A 89 5.84 5.90 -14.39
N GLU A 90 6.94 5.82 -15.12
CA GLU A 90 7.01 6.17 -16.55
C GLU A 90 6.61 5.02 -17.47
N THR A 91 6.82 3.78 -17.03
CA THR A 91 6.64 2.59 -17.88
C THR A 91 5.97 1.45 -17.12
N ILE A 92 5.20 0.63 -17.84
CA ILE A 92 4.57 -0.59 -17.30
C ILE A 92 5.60 -1.56 -16.70
N HIS A 93 6.85 -1.55 -17.18
CA HIS A 93 7.91 -2.40 -16.64
C HIS A 93 8.38 -1.95 -15.26
N GLN A 94 8.36 -0.64 -14.99
CA GLN A 94 8.62 -0.12 -13.64
C GLN A 94 7.48 -0.54 -12.71
N THR A 95 6.22 -0.37 -13.13
CA THR A 95 5.04 -0.81 -12.36
C THR A 95 5.11 -2.31 -12.02
N CYS A 96 5.50 -3.15 -12.99
CA CYS A 96 5.65 -4.58 -12.75
C CYS A 96 6.75 -4.89 -11.72
N ARG A 97 7.88 -4.16 -11.74
CA ARG A 97 8.94 -4.33 -10.74
C ARG A 97 8.48 -3.89 -9.35
N GLU A 98 7.77 -2.76 -9.25
CA GLU A 98 7.22 -2.27 -7.99
C GLU A 98 6.22 -3.27 -7.40
N GLY A 99 5.28 -3.77 -8.20
CA GLY A 99 4.32 -4.79 -7.76
C GLY A 99 5.01 -6.06 -7.27
N ASN A 100 6.04 -6.54 -7.97
CA ASN A 100 6.80 -7.72 -7.53
C ASN A 100 7.60 -7.46 -6.24
N ALA A 101 8.18 -6.27 -6.07
CA ALA A 101 8.91 -5.92 -4.85
C ALA A 101 7.98 -5.85 -3.63
N HIS A 102 6.74 -5.42 -3.82
CA HIS A 102 5.73 -5.42 -2.75
C HIS A 102 5.28 -6.83 -2.34
N LEU A 103 5.31 -7.79 -3.27
CA LEU A 103 4.87 -9.17 -3.04
C LEU A 103 5.97 -10.11 -2.48
N ALA A 104 7.24 -9.71 -2.54
CA ALA A 104 8.40 -10.52 -2.16
C ALA A 104 8.69 -10.50 -0.65
#